data_AF-A0A226BWI3-F1
#
_entry.id   AF-A0A226BWI3-F1
#
_cell.length_a   1.000
_cell.length_b   1.000
_cell.length_c   1.000
_cell.angle_alpha   90.00
_cell.angle_beta   90.00
_cell.angle_gamma   90.00
#
_symmetry.space_group_name_H-M   'P 1'
#
loop_
_entity.id
_entity.type
_entity.pdbx_description
1 polymer ?
#
loop_
_entity_poly.entity_id
_entity_poly.type
_entity_poly.pdbx_seq_one_letter_code
_entity_poly.pdbx_strand_id
1 'polypeptide(L)'
;MDFKTYLKAVRPFSFPASIVPITIGSIWFFSNTGEFNLFIFLLVLLGGVCAHSGTNLTNDYYDYMNGIDTLESFGSSKILPLNILTPQKIFNLAIFMFTISFMIAILLGVLIDISLTIIKITGIVGGFFYTGPPLCLKSRALGIPLVFVMMGPLMTIGAGMAQDPNFSLELLLISIPIGCFVALILQANDLRDIKWDKRSGIKTLPILLGYNCGRLIFYLLGVCAFLIVPILVYFNIVSPISLLVLLLLPMFLKLCYKVDSKIDEQLLDIDVQTAKLHAYFGCILMISLLLK
;
A
#
# COMPACT_ATOMS: atom_id res chain seq x y z
N MET A 1 -3.80 -7.26 28.56
CA MET A 1 -4.30 -7.20 27.16
C MET A 1 -3.24 -7.83 26.29
N ASP A 2 -3.61 -8.77 25.41
CA ASP A 2 -2.62 -9.54 24.63
C ASP A 2 -2.07 -8.71 23.46
N PHE A 3 -0.75 -8.72 23.28
CA PHE A 3 -0.03 -8.13 22.15
C PHE A 3 -0.62 -8.58 20.80
N LYS A 4 -1.10 -9.83 20.72
CA LYS A 4 -1.74 -10.39 19.53
C LYS A 4 -2.97 -9.59 19.07
N THR A 5 -3.73 -8.99 20.00
CA THR A 5 -4.90 -8.18 19.67
C THR A 5 -4.50 -6.90 18.93
N TYR A 6 -3.50 -6.19 19.44
CA TYR A 6 -3.00 -4.97 18.79
C TYR A 6 -2.33 -5.29 17.45
N LEU A 7 -1.61 -6.41 17.38
CA LEU A 7 -1.02 -6.87 16.12
C LEU A 7 -2.10 -7.16 15.07
N LYS A 8 -3.23 -7.77 15.45
CA LYS A 8 -4.37 -7.95 14.53
C LYS A 8 -4.96 -6.61 14.06
N ALA A 9 -5.00 -5.60 14.94
CA ALA A 9 -5.58 -4.28 14.65
C ALA A 9 -4.86 -3.56 13.52
N VAL A 10 -3.54 -3.67 13.46
CA VAL A 10 -2.72 -2.97 12.46
C VAL A 10 -2.68 -3.68 11.09
N ARG A 11 -3.34 -4.84 10.96
CA ARG A 11 -3.47 -5.65 9.74
C ARG A 11 -2.12 -5.97 9.05
N PRO A 12 -1.23 -6.77 9.68
CA PRO A 12 0.14 -6.99 9.19
C PRO A 12 0.22 -7.63 7.79
N PHE A 13 -0.85 -8.32 7.36
CA PHE A 13 -0.92 -8.88 6.01
C PHE A 13 -0.83 -7.80 4.91
N SER A 14 -1.20 -6.53 5.22
CA SER A 14 -1.12 -5.43 4.26
C SER A 14 0.27 -4.79 4.20
N PHE A 15 1.15 -5.05 5.18
CA PHE A 15 2.46 -4.42 5.27
C PHE A 15 3.40 -4.61 4.07
N PRO A 16 3.28 -5.64 3.21
CA PRO A 16 4.01 -5.66 1.95
C PRO A 16 3.84 -4.36 1.15
N ALA A 17 2.65 -3.75 1.15
CA ALA A 17 2.38 -2.51 0.43
C ALA A 17 3.18 -1.29 0.92
N SER A 18 3.78 -1.36 2.11
CA SER A 18 4.69 -0.32 2.62
C SER A 18 6.14 -0.79 2.69
N ILE A 19 6.39 -2.06 3.02
CA ILE A 19 7.75 -2.60 3.18
C ILE A 19 8.43 -2.72 1.82
N VAL A 20 7.73 -3.24 0.81
CA VAL A 20 8.29 -3.43 -0.54
C VAL A 20 8.76 -2.11 -1.18
N PRO A 21 7.92 -1.05 -1.30
CA PRO A 21 8.36 0.20 -1.91
C PRO A 21 9.53 0.85 -1.16
N ILE A 22 9.50 0.86 0.18
CA ILE A 22 10.58 1.43 1.00
C ILE A 22 11.90 0.69 0.75
N THR A 23 11.86 -0.65 0.78
CA THR A 23 13.06 -1.47 0.58
C THR A 23 13.60 -1.33 -0.84
N ILE A 24 12.74 -1.29 -1.87
CA ILE A 24 13.17 -1.05 -3.25
C ILE A 24 13.85 0.32 -3.37
N GLY A 25 13.28 1.36 -2.77
CA GLY A 25 13.85 2.71 -2.75
C GLY A 25 15.28 2.74 -2.22
N SER A 26 15.49 2.15 -1.04
CA SER A 26 16.80 2.15 -0.40
C SER A 26 17.79 1.18 -1.06
N ILE A 27 17.34 0.02 -1.57
CA ILE A 27 18.21 -0.92 -2.31
C ILE A 27 18.62 -0.36 -3.66
N TRP A 28 17.74 0.35 -4.38
CA TRP A 28 18.10 1.00 -5.64
C TRP A 28 19.28 1.95 -5.45
N PHE A 29 19.28 2.75 -4.37
CA PHE A 29 20.43 3.59 -4.05
C PHE A 29 21.71 2.76 -3.85
N PHE A 30 21.66 1.75 -2.98
CA PHE A 30 22.80 0.86 -2.73
C PHE A 30 23.35 0.21 -4.00
N SER A 31 22.47 -0.21 -4.92
CA SER A 31 22.89 -0.83 -6.18
C SER A 31 23.67 0.10 -7.12
N ASN A 32 23.51 1.42 -6.98
CA ASN A 32 24.20 2.40 -7.82
C ASN A 32 25.45 2.98 -7.16
N THR A 33 25.52 3.03 -5.82
CA THR A 33 26.61 3.70 -5.09
C THR A 33 27.48 2.75 -4.26
N GLY A 34 26.98 1.56 -3.92
CA GLY A 34 27.60 0.66 -2.94
C GLY A 34 27.45 1.12 -1.49
N GLU A 35 26.78 2.24 -1.24
CA GLU A 35 26.58 2.80 0.10
C GLU A 35 25.17 2.49 0.62
N PHE A 36 25.06 2.18 1.92
CA PHE A 36 23.77 1.92 2.56
C PHE A 36 23.80 2.30 4.02
N ASN A 37 22.97 3.28 4.39
CA ASN A 37 22.77 3.64 5.78
C ASN A 37 21.61 2.84 6.37
N LEU A 38 21.97 1.74 7.07
CA LEU A 38 21.01 0.85 7.72
C LEU A 38 20.14 1.59 8.76
N PHE A 39 20.72 2.52 9.52
CA PHE A 39 19.97 3.28 10.53
C PHE A 39 18.87 4.12 9.88
N ILE A 40 19.19 4.85 8.82
CA ILE A 40 18.21 5.64 8.07
C ILE A 40 17.15 4.76 7.41
N PHE A 41 17.54 3.63 6.82
CA PHE A 41 16.59 2.66 6.27
C PHE A 41 15.58 2.20 7.33
N LEU A 42 16.06 1.81 8.51
CA LEU A 42 15.21 1.36 9.61
C LEU A 42 14.28 2.48 10.12
N LEU A 43 14.73 3.74 10.15
CA LEU A 43 13.87 4.88 10.46
C LEU A 43 12.76 5.06 9.42
N VAL A 44 13.08 5.06 8.13
CA VAL A 44 12.09 5.19 7.05
C VAL A 44 11.08 4.05 7.10
N LEU A 45 11.55 2.82 7.29
CA LEU A 45 10.71 1.62 7.40
C LEU A 45 9.76 1.71 8.59
N LEU A 46 10.29 2.02 9.79
CA LEU A 46 9.49 2.19 10.99
C LEU A 46 8.44 3.29 10.80
N GLY A 47 8.85 4.47 10.32
CA GLY A 47 7.93 5.56 10.08
C GLY A 47 6.88 5.21 9.02
N GLY A 48 7.24 4.42 8.00
CA GLY A 48 6.34 3.97 6.92
C GLY A 48 5.27 3.01 7.43
N VAL A 49 5.70 1.99 8.17
CA VAL A 49 4.81 1.02 8.80
C VAL A 49 3.92 1.68 9.85
N CYS A 50 4.43 2.65 10.62
CA CYS A 50 3.62 3.44 11.55
C CYS A 50 2.56 4.27 10.83
N ALA A 51 2.89 4.98 9.74
CA ALA A 51 1.90 5.71 8.95
C ALA A 51 0.81 4.77 8.40
N HIS A 52 1.22 3.65 7.81
CA HIS A 52 0.29 2.64 7.28
C HIS A 52 -0.60 2.05 8.39
N SER A 53 -0.02 1.71 9.54
CA SER A 53 -0.76 1.22 10.71
C SER A 53 -1.77 2.26 11.20
N GLY A 54 -1.38 3.54 11.28
CA GLY A 54 -2.28 4.64 11.61
C GLY A 54 -3.47 4.74 10.65
N THR A 55 -3.21 4.62 9.34
CA THR A 55 -4.25 4.59 8.29
C THR A 55 -5.21 3.41 8.47
N ASN A 56 -4.69 2.19 8.71
CA ASN A 56 -5.53 1.00 8.94
C ASN A 56 -6.42 1.14 10.17
N LEU A 57 -5.88 1.67 11.27
CA LEU A 57 -6.62 1.90 12.52
C LEU A 57 -7.66 3.01 12.37
N THR A 58 -7.33 4.05 11.62
CA THR A 58 -8.26 5.15 11.29
C THR A 58 -9.39 4.64 10.39
N ASN A 59 -9.09 3.76 9.44
CA ASN A 59 -10.08 3.05 8.63
C ASN A 59 -11.01 2.19 9.50
N ASP A 60 -10.47 1.31 10.35
CA ASP A 60 -11.28 0.51 11.30
C ASP A 60 -12.20 1.39 12.16
N TYR A 61 -11.65 2.48 12.73
CA TYR A 61 -12.41 3.39 13.59
C TYR A 61 -13.57 4.04 12.85
N TYR A 62 -13.32 4.74 11.73
CA TYR A 62 -14.36 5.48 11.03
C TYR A 62 -15.34 4.56 10.31
N ASP A 63 -14.90 3.42 9.77
CA ASP A 63 -15.80 2.46 9.14
C ASP A 63 -16.74 1.84 10.20
N TYR A 64 -16.25 1.57 11.43
CA TYR A 64 -17.11 1.14 12.53
C TYR A 64 -18.07 2.24 13.01
N MET A 65 -17.57 3.45 13.25
CA MET A 65 -18.39 4.56 13.77
C MET A 65 -19.50 5.00 12.80
N ASN A 66 -19.30 4.78 11.49
CA ASN A 66 -20.31 5.05 10.46
C ASN A 66 -21.20 3.84 10.15
N GLY A 67 -21.07 2.72 10.88
CA GLY A 67 -21.88 1.52 10.69
C GLY A 67 -21.56 0.73 9.41
N ILE A 68 -20.42 1.00 8.77
CA ILE A 68 -19.94 0.25 7.60
C ILE A 68 -19.45 -1.13 8.04
N ASP A 69 -18.64 -1.16 9.10
CA ASP A 69 -18.03 -2.39 9.59
C ASP A 69 -18.92 -3.13 10.61
N THR A 70 -19.31 -4.35 10.24
CA THR A 70 -20.17 -5.22 11.05
C THR A 70 -19.50 -6.57 11.30
N LEU A 71 -20.16 -7.51 11.97
CA LEU A 71 -19.66 -8.89 12.10
C LEU A 71 -19.62 -9.62 10.74
N GLU A 72 -20.39 -9.18 9.77
CA GLU A 72 -20.52 -9.79 8.45
C GLU A 72 -19.61 -9.14 7.38
N SER A 73 -19.07 -7.94 7.63
CA SER A 73 -18.16 -7.27 6.66
C SER A 73 -16.90 -8.10 6.35
N PHE A 74 -16.27 -7.93 5.19
CA PHE A 74 -15.03 -8.65 4.88
C PHE A 74 -13.82 -7.71 4.96
N GLY A 75 -12.68 -8.22 5.43
CA GLY A 75 -11.39 -7.49 5.46
C GLY A 75 -11.15 -6.47 6.57
N SER A 76 -12.12 -6.19 7.45
CA SER A 76 -11.83 -5.46 8.69
C SER A 76 -11.07 -6.30 9.70
N SER A 77 -10.41 -5.67 10.68
CA SER A 77 -9.72 -6.41 11.76
C SER A 77 -10.70 -7.21 12.64
N LYS A 78 -12.00 -6.90 12.55
CA LYS A 78 -13.10 -7.39 13.38
C LYS A 78 -12.99 -7.01 14.86
N ILE A 79 -12.02 -6.18 15.25
CA ILE A 79 -11.79 -5.84 16.66
C ILE A 79 -12.94 -5.02 17.26
N LEU A 80 -13.40 -3.99 16.54
CA LEU A 80 -14.50 -3.14 17.01
C LEU A 80 -15.86 -3.87 16.92
N PRO A 81 -16.24 -4.53 15.81
CA PRO A 81 -17.49 -5.30 15.76
C PRO A 81 -17.60 -6.41 16.81
N LEU A 82 -16.48 -7.01 17.23
CA LEU A 82 -16.46 -8.04 18.29
C LEU A 82 -16.33 -7.45 19.71
N ASN A 83 -16.33 -6.13 19.88
CA ASN A 83 -16.11 -5.45 21.16
C ASN A 83 -14.81 -5.87 21.88
N ILE A 84 -13.78 -6.30 21.14
CA ILE A 84 -12.48 -6.70 21.72
C ILE A 84 -11.74 -5.47 22.23
N LEU A 85 -11.84 -4.34 21.51
CA LEU A 85 -11.36 -3.03 21.95
C LEU A 85 -12.43 -1.96 21.80
N THR A 86 -12.32 -0.91 22.60
CA THR A 86 -13.18 0.25 22.48
C THR A 86 -12.73 1.13 21.29
N PRO A 87 -13.65 1.88 20.64
CA PRO A 87 -13.30 2.83 19.59
C PRO A 87 -12.22 3.82 20.03
N GLN A 88 -12.29 4.31 21.27
CA GLN A 88 -11.29 5.22 21.82
C GLN A 88 -9.88 4.61 21.85
N LYS A 89 -9.73 3.31 22.17
CA LYS A 89 -8.43 2.65 22.17
C LYS A 89 -7.85 2.52 20.77
N ILE A 90 -8.68 2.19 19.78
CA ILE A 90 -8.26 2.12 18.36
C ILE A 90 -7.85 3.50 17.85
N PHE A 91 -8.65 4.53 18.13
CA PHE A 91 -8.33 5.90 17.72
C PHE A 91 -7.05 6.42 18.39
N ASN A 92 -6.89 6.21 19.71
CA ASN A 92 -5.66 6.59 20.41
C ASN A 92 -4.44 5.86 19.86
N LEU A 93 -4.57 4.59 19.49
CA LEU A 93 -3.49 3.84 18.84
C LEU A 93 -3.17 4.40 17.45
N ALA A 94 -4.18 4.81 16.67
CA ALA A 94 -3.97 5.47 15.38
C ALA A 94 -3.15 6.76 15.54
N ILE A 95 -3.54 7.62 16.49
CA ILE A 95 -2.83 8.86 16.82
C ILE A 95 -1.40 8.58 17.29
N PHE A 96 -1.21 7.58 18.14
CA PHE A 96 0.12 7.16 18.57
C PHE A 96 1.02 6.74 17.39
N MET A 97 0.50 5.92 16.48
CA MET A 97 1.23 5.50 15.28
C MET A 97 1.56 6.67 14.35
N PHE A 98 0.61 7.59 14.12
CA PHE A 98 0.89 8.80 13.34
C PHE A 98 1.88 9.73 14.03
N THR A 99 1.87 9.82 15.36
CA THR A 99 2.82 10.62 16.13
C THR A 99 4.25 10.11 15.96
N ILE A 100 4.46 8.79 16.06
CA ILE A 100 5.78 8.18 15.79
C ILE A 100 6.21 8.49 14.36
N SER A 101 5.32 8.30 13.40
CA SER A 101 5.60 8.59 11.99
C SER A 101 5.97 10.07 11.75
N PHE A 102 5.27 10.98 12.42
CA PHE A 102 5.52 12.42 12.39
C PHE A 102 6.88 12.78 12.99
N MET A 103 7.23 12.23 14.16
CA MET A 103 8.53 12.46 14.78
C MET A 103 9.67 12.00 13.87
N ILE A 104 9.50 10.85 13.20
CA ILE A 104 10.45 10.35 12.20
C ILE A 104 10.50 11.28 10.98
N ALA A 105 9.37 11.84 10.54
CA ALA A 105 9.33 12.82 9.44
C ALA A 105 10.21 14.04 9.74
N ILE A 106 10.08 14.60 10.95
CA ILE A 106 10.89 15.75 11.39
C ILE A 106 12.36 15.37 11.52
N LEU A 107 12.64 14.20 12.12
CA LEU A 107 14.01 13.72 12.27
C LEU A 107 14.73 13.55 10.92
N LEU A 108 14.09 12.91 9.94
CA LEU A 108 14.66 12.75 8.59
C LEU A 108 14.86 14.10 7.90
N GLY A 109 13.96 15.06 8.11
CA GLY A 109 14.10 16.42 7.57
C GLY A 109 15.30 17.18 8.12
N VAL A 110 15.57 17.02 9.42
CA VAL A 110 16.71 17.66 10.10
C VAL A 110 18.02 16.96 9.76
N LEU A 111 18.03 15.63 9.67
CA LEU A 111 19.25 14.85 9.44
C LEU A 111 19.70 14.84 7.98
N ILE A 112 18.77 14.93 7.02
CA ILE A 112 19.05 14.68 5.61
C ILE A 112 18.56 15.85 4.76
N ASP A 113 17.24 16.00 4.60
CA ASP A 113 16.66 17.04 3.76
C ASP A 113 15.17 17.28 4.07
N ILE A 114 14.76 18.55 4.13
CA ILE A 114 13.40 18.97 4.47
C ILE A 114 12.32 18.38 3.55
N SER A 115 12.66 18.05 2.30
CA SER A 115 11.74 17.39 1.36
C SER A 115 11.22 16.05 1.90
N LEU A 116 12.01 15.32 2.71
CA LEU A 116 11.58 14.08 3.34
C LEU A 116 10.48 14.32 4.37
N THR A 117 10.56 15.42 5.13
CA THR A 117 9.45 15.83 6.00
C THR A 117 8.21 16.09 5.16
N ILE A 118 8.32 16.84 4.07
CA ILE A 118 7.16 17.17 3.21
C ILE A 118 6.52 15.90 2.63
N ILE A 119 7.32 14.99 2.06
CA ILE A 119 6.85 13.70 1.52
C ILE A 119 6.12 12.92 2.62
N LYS A 120 6.71 12.83 3.80
CA LYS A 120 6.17 12.03 4.90
C LYS A 120 4.88 12.61 5.48
N ILE A 121 4.84 13.93 5.70
CA ILE A 121 3.64 14.63 6.16
C ILE A 121 2.51 14.49 5.16
N THR A 122 2.81 14.59 3.85
CA THR A 122 1.83 14.34 2.79
C THR A 122 1.23 12.93 2.90
N GLY A 123 2.07 11.91 3.13
CA GLY A 123 1.61 10.54 3.36
C GLY A 123 0.76 10.37 4.62
N ILE A 124 1.12 11.01 5.74
CA ILE A 124 0.35 10.98 7.00
C ILE A 124 -1.02 11.64 6.81
N VAL A 125 -1.05 12.83 6.20
CA VAL A 125 -2.27 13.58 5.91
C VAL A 125 -3.18 12.80 4.96
N GLY A 126 -2.61 12.24 3.88
CA GLY A 126 -3.34 11.37 2.94
C GLY A 126 -3.89 10.12 3.62
N GLY A 127 -3.11 9.49 4.50
CA GLY A 127 -3.51 8.32 5.27
C GLY A 127 -4.67 8.60 6.23
N PHE A 128 -4.63 9.70 6.98
CA PHE A 128 -5.73 10.09 7.87
C PHE A 128 -7.00 10.43 7.09
N PHE A 129 -6.90 11.30 6.07
CA PHE A 129 -8.04 11.75 5.28
C PHE A 129 -8.56 10.74 4.27
N TYR A 130 -7.89 9.58 4.13
CA TYR A 130 -8.39 8.47 3.34
C TYR A 130 -9.79 8.05 3.80
N THR A 131 -9.99 7.86 5.11
CA THR A 131 -11.31 7.61 5.72
C THR A 131 -11.79 8.73 6.64
N GLY A 132 -10.87 9.50 7.22
CA GLY A 132 -11.22 10.54 8.18
C GLY A 132 -11.89 11.78 7.57
N PRO A 133 -12.80 12.44 8.32
CA PRO A 133 -13.41 13.69 7.91
C PRO A 133 -12.40 14.85 7.91
N PRO A 134 -12.63 15.91 7.11
CA PRO A 134 -13.82 16.14 6.27
C PRO A 134 -13.70 15.57 4.85
N LEU A 135 -12.54 15.05 4.46
CA LEU A 135 -12.28 14.66 3.06
C LEU A 135 -12.85 13.28 2.73
N CYS A 136 -12.69 12.27 3.58
CA CYS A 136 -13.18 10.90 3.37
C CYS A 136 -12.92 10.39 1.94
N LEU A 137 -11.66 10.45 1.48
CA LEU A 137 -11.27 10.24 0.07
C LEU A 137 -11.69 8.87 -0.48
N LYS A 138 -11.68 7.80 0.35
CA LYS A 138 -12.22 6.46 0.04
C LYS A 138 -13.66 6.56 -0.49
N SER A 139 -14.50 7.31 0.21
CA SER A 139 -15.92 7.50 -0.11
C SER A 139 -16.19 8.45 -1.28
N ARG A 140 -15.13 8.99 -1.91
CA ARG A 140 -15.20 9.85 -3.09
C ARG A 140 -14.56 9.22 -4.33
N ALA A 141 -14.34 7.90 -4.31
CA ALA A 141 -13.66 7.13 -5.35
C ALA A 141 -12.22 7.60 -5.67
N LEU A 142 -11.56 8.26 -4.70
CA LEU A 142 -10.18 8.73 -4.83
C LEU A 142 -9.17 7.77 -4.19
N GLY A 143 -9.63 6.61 -3.69
CA GLY A 143 -8.76 5.65 -3.00
C GLY A 143 -7.63 5.13 -3.88
N ILE A 144 -7.94 4.66 -5.09
CA ILE A 144 -6.97 4.09 -6.05
C ILE A 144 -5.84 5.09 -6.41
N PRO A 145 -6.13 6.30 -6.91
CA PRO A 145 -5.05 7.24 -7.24
C PRO A 145 -4.27 7.67 -5.98
N LEU A 146 -4.93 7.79 -4.83
CA LEU A 146 -4.24 8.14 -3.59
C LEU A 146 -3.24 7.06 -3.15
N VAL A 147 -3.67 5.80 -3.05
CA VAL A 147 -2.75 4.72 -2.62
C VAL A 147 -1.66 4.45 -3.65
N PHE A 148 -1.97 4.60 -4.94
CA PHE A 148 -0.98 4.53 -6.01
C PHE A 148 0.15 5.53 -5.75
N VAL A 149 -0.18 6.82 -5.60
CA VAL A 149 0.81 7.90 -5.45
C VAL A 149 1.54 7.80 -4.10
N MET A 150 0.80 7.62 -3.01
CA MET A 150 1.35 7.68 -1.66
C MET A 150 2.23 6.46 -1.35
N MET A 151 1.79 5.26 -1.72
CA MET A 151 2.46 4.01 -1.36
C MET A 151 3.35 3.46 -2.48
N GLY A 152 3.15 3.87 -3.73
CA GLY A 152 4.05 3.56 -4.83
C GLY A 152 5.19 4.58 -4.93
N PRO A 153 5.06 5.63 -5.76
CA PRO A 153 6.11 6.64 -5.95
C PRO A 153 6.60 7.31 -4.68
N LEU A 154 5.72 7.89 -3.85
CA LEU A 154 6.19 8.70 -2.71
C LEU A 154 6.95 7.87 -1.66
N MET A 155 6.49 6.66 -1.34
CA MET A 155 7.24 5.77 -0.43
C MET A 155 8.57 5.31 -1.04
N THR A 156 8.58 4.93 -2.32
CA THR A 156 9.79 4.44 -2.99
C THR A 156 10.83 5.55 -3.15
N ILE A 157 10.42 6.70 -3.67
CA ILE A 157 11.28 7.87 -3.88
C ILE A 157 11.74 8.42 -2.52
N GLY A 158 10.85 8.58 -1.55
CA GLY A 158 11.21 9.06 -0.22
C GLY A 158 12.23 8.15 0.48
N ALA A 159 12.17 6.83 0.27
CA ALA A 159 13.14 5.89 0.81
C ALA A 159 14.49 5.90 0.09
N GLY A 160 14.52 6.19 -1.20
CA GLY A 160 15.76 6.46 -1.93
C GLY A 160 16.37 7.82 -1.52
N MET A 161 15.53 8.86 -1.45
CA MET A 161 15.93 10.21 -1.05
C MET A 161 16.46 10.28 0.39
N ALA A 162 16.02 9.37 1.26
CA ALA A 162 16.56 9.27 2.60
C ALA A 162 18.01 8.73 2.61
N GLN A 163 18.40 7.93 1.62
CA GLN A 163 19.78 7.47 1.47
C GLN A 163 20.65 8.52 0.76
N ASP A 164 20.09 9.19 -0.26
CA ASP A 164 20.70 10.33 -0.94
C ASP A 164 19.61 11.32 -1.38
N PRO A 165 19.62 12.58 -0.91
CA PRO A 165 18.53 13.54 -1.10
C PRO A 165 18.24 13.93 -2.56
N ASN A 166 19.01 13.46 -3.54
CA ASN A 166 18.79 13.73 -4.94
C ASN A 166 17.61 12.94 -5.51
N PHE A 167 16.75 13.64 -6.27
CA PHE A 167 15.67 12.99 -7.00
C PHE A 167 16.22 12.17 -8.19
N SER A 168 15.66 10.97 -8.40
CA SER A 168 15.99 10.10 -9.53
C SER A 168 14.74 9.77 -10.36
N LEU A 169 14.81 10.08 -11.66
CA LEU A 169 13.77 9.70 -12.62
C LEU A 169 13.70 8.18 -12.80
N GLU A 170 14.83 7.49 -12.75
CA GLU A 170 14.86 6.02 -12.81
C GLU A 170 14.10 5.41 -11.64
N LEU A 171 14.31 5.94 -10.43
CA LEU A 171 13.62 5.48 -9.24
C LEU A 171 12.12 5.74 -9.31
N LEU A 172 11.71 6.90 -9.83
CA LEU A 172 10.31 7.17 -10.13
C LEU A 172 9.73 6.12 -11.08
N LEU A 173 10.42 5.79 -12.18
CA LEU A 173 9.96 4.79 -13.15
C LEU A 173 9.86 3.38 -12.54
N ILE A 174 10.83 2.98 -11.71
CA ILE A 174 10.84 1.71 -10.96
C ILE A 174 9.66 1.64 -9.96
N SER A 175 9.24 2.77 -9.40
CA SER A 175 8.13 2.82 -8.44
C SER A 175 6.74 2.63 -9.06
N ILE A 176 6.59 2.83 -10.37
CA ILE A 176 5.29 2.74 -11.07
C ILE A 176 4.69 1.33 -10.96
N PRO A 177 5.38 0.23 -11.31
CA PRO A 177 4.81 -1.12 -11.16
C PRO A 177 4.47 -1.45 -9.70
N ILE A 178 5.22 -0.91 -8.75
CA ILE A 178 4.93 -1.03 -7.31
C ILE A 178 3.62 -0.31 -6.95
N GLY A 179 3.46 0.95 -7.39
CA GLY A 179 2.22 1.70 -7.22
C GLY A 179 1.02 1.00 -7.88
N CYS A 180 1.20 0.44 -9.08
CA CYS A 180 0.17 -0.35 -9.76
C CYS A 180 -0.27 -1.55 -8.92
N PHE A 181 0.67 -2.28 -8.30
CA PHE A 181 0.32 -3.40 -7.41
C PHE A 181 -0.37 -2.95 -6.13
N VAL A 182 0.05 -1.86 -5.49
CA VAL A 182 -0.63 -1.37 -4.28
C VAL A 182 -2.06 -0.92 -4.61
N ALA A 183 -2.24 -0.21 -5.73
CA ALA A 183 -3.56 0.10 -6.26
C ALA A 183 -4.37 -1.15 -6.60
N LEU A 184 -3.74 -2.19 -7.13
CA LEU A 184 -4.38 -3.47 -7.44
C LEU A 184 -4.89 -4.17 -6.17
N ILE A 185 -4.13 -4.13 -5.07
CA ILE A 185 -4.56 -4.65 -3.76
C ILE A 185 -5.85 -3.95 -3.32
N LEU A 186 -5.88 -2.62 -3.37
CA LEU A 186 -7.07 -1.85 -3.02
C LEU A 186 -8.24 -2.13 -3.97
N GLN A 187 -7.99 -2.23 -5.28
CA GLN A 187 -9.02 -2.56 -6.26
C GLN A 187 -9.60 -3.97 -6.02
N ALA A 188 -8.78 -4.92 -5.57
CA ALA A 188 -9.24 -6.25 -5.16
C ALA A 188 -10.16 -6.17 -3.93
N ASN A 189 -9.76 -5.35 -2.94
CA ASN A 189 -10.53 -5.08 -1.73
C ASN A 189 -11.90 -4.45 -2.08
N ASP A 190 -11.92 -3.40 -2.90
CA ASP A 190 -13.15 -2.73 -3.35
C ASP A 190 -14.08 -3.66 -4.15
N LEU A 191 -13.55 -4.61 -4.93
CA LEU A 191 -14.36 -5.58 -5.67
C LEU A 191 -14.99 -6.63 -4.76
N ARG A 192 -14.26 -7.11 -3.75
CA ARG A 192 -14.78 -8.02 -2.71
C ARG A 192 -15.91 -7.35 -1.93
N ASP A 193 -15.73 -6.08 -1.56
CA ASP A 193 -16.64 -5.39 -0.63
C ASP A 193 -17.78 -4.63 -1.33
N ILE A 194 -17.82 -4.62 -2.68
CA ILE A 194 -18.76 -3.84 -3.48
C ILE A 194 -20.23 -3.94 -3.03
N LYS A 195 -20.68 -5.14 -2.62
CA LYS A 195 -22.06 -5.38 -2.16
C LYS A 195 -22.33 -4.74 -0.80
N TRP A 196 -21.37 -4.81 0.12
CA TRP A 196 -21.49 -4.29 1.48
C TRP A 196 -21.32 -2.77 1.48
N ASP A 197 -20.27 -2.27 0.83
CA ASP A 197 -19.96 -0.84 0.73
C ASP A 197 -21.10 -0.04 0.08
N LYS A 198 -21.78 -0.65 -0.91
CA LYS A 198 -22.95 -0.04 -1.54
C LYS A 198 -24.13 0.14 -0.58
N ARG A 199 -24.33 -0.79 0.37
CA ARG A 199 -25.41 -0.69 1.38
C ARG A 199 -25.11 0.41 2.39
N SER A 200 -23.83 0.66 2.67
CA SER A 200 -23.36 1.66 3.63
C SER A 200 -23.14 3.05 3.03
N GLY A 201 -23.52 3.26 1.76
CA GLY A 201 -23.45 4.57 1.10
C GLY A 201 -22.06 5.02 0.66
N ILE A 202 -21.05 4.15 0.73
CA ILE A 202 -19.70 4.43 0.22
C ILE A 202 -19.73 4.48 -1.30
N LYS A 203 -18.97 5.42 -1.88
CA LYS A 203 -18.79 5.53 -3.33
C LYS A 203 -17.34 5.20 -3.70
N THR A 204 -17.04 3.90 -3.84
CA THR A 204 -15.78 3.45 -4.45
C THR A 204 -15.88 3.45 -5.97
N LEU A 205 -14.74 3.32 -6.66
CA LEU A 205 -14.72 3.35 -8.13
C LEU A 205 -15.55 2.19 -8.76
N PRO A 206 -15.50 0.94 -8.24
CA PRO A 206 -16.39 -0.13 -8.70
C PRO A 206 -17.87 0.11 -8.43
N ILE A 207 -18.22 0.86 -7.39
CA ILE A 207 -19.62 1.23 -7.11
C ILE A 207 -20.11 2.27 -8.11
N LEU A 208 -19.28 3.27 -8.45
CA LEU A 208 -19.64 4.33 -9.38
C LEU A 208 -19.72 3.85 -10.83
N LEU A 209 -18.74 3.05 -11.27
CA LEU A 209 -18.64 2.60 -12.67
C LEU A 209 -19.25 1.21 -12.90
N GLY A 210 -19.59 0.50 -11.84
CA GLY A 210 -20.08 -0.88 -11.89
C GLY A 210 -18.95 -1.93 -11.85
N TYR A 211 -19.32 -3.15 -11.46
CA TYR A 211 -18.39 -4.26 -11.26
C TYR A 211 -17.51 -4.56 -12.47
N ASN A 212 -18.08 -4.53 -13.69
CA ASN A 212 -17.33 -4.83 -14.91
C ASN A 212 -16.21 -3.81 -15.17
N CYS A 213 -16.46 -2.53 -14.88
CA CYS A 213 -15.43 -1.48 -14.98
C CYS A 213 -14.39 -1.62 -13.86
N GLY A 214 -14.80 -1.90 -12.62
CA GLY A 214 -13.86 -2.20 -11.53
C GLY A 214 -12.93 -3.38 -11.85
N ARG A 215 -13.48 -4.43 -12.48
CA ARG A 215 -12.71 -5.57 -12.98
C ARG A 215 -11.75 -5.19 -14.11
N LEU A 216 -12.17 -4.34 -15.04
CA LEU A 216 -11.27 -3.82 -16.08
C LEU A 216 -10.10 -3.03 -15.45
N ILE A 217 -10.37 -2.19 -14.46
CA ILE A 217 -9.33 -1.45 -13.72
C ILE A 217 -8.36 -2.42 -13.03
N PHE A 218 -8.88 -3.49 -12.42
CA PHE A 218 -8.05 -4.56 -11.85
C PHE A 218 -7.12 -5.16 -12.91
N TYR A 219 -7.62 -5.47 -14.12
CA TYR A 219 -6.78 -6.01 -15.20
C TYR A 219 -5.74 -5.02 -15.67
N LEU A 220 -6.13 -3.77 -15.90
CA LEU A 220 -5.23 -2.73 -16.38
C LEU A 220 -4.09 -2.48 -15.39
N LEU A 221 -4.39 -2.38 -14.09
CA LEU A 221 -3.36 -2.19 -13.06
C LEU A 221 -2.34 -3.33 -13.05
N GLY A 222 -2.79 -4.58 -13.07
CA GLY A 222 -1.88 -5.73 -13.09
C GLY A 222 -1.08 -5.84 -14.39
N VAL A 223 -1.74 -5.68 -15.55
CA VAL A 223 -1.07 -5.68 -16.86
C VAL A 223 -0.03 -4.56 -16.94
N CYS A 224 -0.35 -3.34 -16.51
CA CYS A 224 0.61 -2.24 -16.45
C CYS A 224 1.82 -2.60 -15.57
N ALA A 225 1.61 -3.19 -14.39
CA ALA A 225 2.70 -3.57 -13.51
C ALA A 225 3.68 -4.56 -14.16
N PHE A 226 3.16 -5.56 -14.89
CA PHE A 226 4.01 -6.53 -15.61
C PHE A 226 4.65 -5.94 -16.88
N LEU A 227 3.93 -5.11 -17.64
CA LEU A 227 4.41 -4.53 -18.89
C LEU A 227 5.52 -3.48 -18.70
N ILE A 228 5.49 -2.74 -17.59
CA ILE A 228 6.52 -1.72 -17.33
C ILE A 228 7.90 -2.36 -17.15
N VAL A 229 8.02 -3.55 -16.56
CA VAL A 229 9.33 -4.16 -16.29
C VAL A 229 10.14 -4.43 -17.57
N PRO A 230 9.61 -5.09 -18.62
CA PRO A 230 10.29 -5.20 -19.90
C PRO A 230 10.69 -3.85 -20.52
N ILE A 231 9.88 -2.80 -20.34
CA ILE A 231 10.19 -1.45 -20.82
C ILE A 231 11.41 -0.90 -20.07
N LEU A 232 11.46 -1.05 -18.73
CA LEU A 232 12.61 -0.63 -17.92
C LEU A 232 13.89 -1.40 -18.29
N VAL A 233 13.77 -2.70 -18.61
CA VAL A 233 14.89 -3.52 -19.09
C VAL A 233 15.38 -3.04 -20.45
N TYR A 234 14.47 -2.75 -21.38
CA TYR A 234 14.81 -2.24 -22.72
C TYR A 234 15.60 -0.92 -22.67
N PHE A 235 15.25 -0.03 -21.73
CA PHE A 235 15.97 1.22 -21.49
C PHE A 235 17.18 1.09 -20.56
N ASN A 236 17.57 -0.13 -20.16
CA ASN A 236 18.69 -0.42 -19.24
C ASN A 236 18.57 0.23 -17.84
N ILE A 237 17.35 0.56 -17.41
CA ILE A 237 17.09 1.12 -16.07
C ILE A 237 17.25 0.01 -15.00
N VAL A 238 16.76 -1.20 -15.31
CA VAL A 238 16.88 -2.39 -14.45
C VAL A 238 17.53 -3.54 -15.22
N SER A 239 18.16 -4.46 -14.48
CA SER A 239 18.83 -5.64 -15.05
C SER A 239 17.84 -6.57 -15.77
N PRO A 240 18.24 -7.27 -16.85
CA PRO A 240 17.42 -8.32 -17.48
C PRO A 240 16.93 -9.40 -16.51
N ILE A 241 17.60 -9.61 -15.37
CA ILE A 241 17.14 -10.49 -14.29
C ILE A 241 15.73 -10.09 -13.80
N SER A 242 15.36 -8.81 -13.90
CA SER A 242 14.02 -8.32 -13.55
C SER A 242 12.91 -8.98 -14.37
N LEU A 243 13.20 -9.54 -15.55
CA LEU A 243 12.21 -10.28 -16.34
C LEU A 243 11.70 -11.55 -15.63
N LEU A 244 12.40 -12.03 -14.59
CA LEU A 244 11.91 -13.11 -13.75
C LEU A 244 10.57 -12.80 -13.07
N VAL A 245 10.17 -11.52 -12.95
CA VAL A 245 8.83 -11.17 -12.46
C VAL A 245 7.73 -11.78 -13.33
N LEU A 246 7.98 -12.02 -14.62
CA LEU A 246 7.01 -12.62 -15.55
C LEU A 246 6.65 -14.06 -15.17
N LEU A 247 7.49 -14.75 -14.38
CA LEU A 247 7.16 -16.06 -13.81
C LEU A 247 5.96 -16.01 -12.85
N LEU A 248 5.59 -14.81 -12.37
CA LEU A 248 4.42 -14.59 -11.51
C LEU A 248 3.13 -14.33 -12.30
N LEU A 249 3.18 -14.27 -13.65
CA LEU A 249 1.98 -14.09 -14.48
C LEU A 249 0.88 -15.14 -14.21
N PRO A 250 1.18 -16.45 -14.04
CA PRO A 250 0.15 -17.43 -13.71
C PRO A 250 -0.61 -17.13 -12.42
N MET A 251 0.07 -16.55 -11.41
CA MET A 251 -0.59 -16.11 -10.18
C MET A 251 -1.55 -14.95 -10.44
N PHE A 252 -1.15 -13.97 -11.24
CA PHE A 252 -2.01 -12.86 -11.64
C PHE A 252 -3.23 -13.33 -12.44
N LEU A 253 -3.03 -14.22 -13.42
CA LEU A 253 -4.13 -14.79 -14.22
C LEU A 253 -5.13 -15.56 -13.35
N LYS A 254 -4.66 -16.26 -12.31
CA LYS A 254 -5.54 -16.92 -11.33
C LYS A 254 -6.38 -15.91 -10.55
N LEU A 255 -5.83 -14.74 -10.19
CA LEU A 255 -6.61 -13.67 -9.56
C LEU A 255 -7.65 -13.11 -10.52
N CYS A 256 -7.30 -12.90 -11.79
CA CYS A 256 -8.25 -12.45 -12.81
C CYS A 256 -9.43 -13.44 -12.95
N TYR A 257 -9.14 -14.74 -13.01
CA TYR A 257 -10.18 -15.78 -13.05
C TYR A 257 -11.13 -15.70 -11.85
N LYS A 258 -10.61 -15.46 -10.63
CA LYS A 258 -11.45 -15.28 -9.44
C LYS A 258 -12.36 -14.06 -9.57
N VAL A 259 -11.85 -12.93 -10.07
CA VAL A 259 -12.67 -11.74 -10.33
C VAL A 259 -13.74 -12.01 -11.40
N ASP A 260 -13.42 -12.81 -12.41
CA ASP A 260 -14.37 -13.19 -13.46
C ASP A 260 -15.49 -14.11 -12.97
N SER A 261 -15.22 -14.97 -11.98
CA SER A 261 -16.21 -15.91 -11.44
C SER A 261 -17.44 -15.21 -10.89
N LYS A 262 -17.30 -13.99 -10.34
CA LYS A 262 -18.32 -13.26 -9.58
C LYS A 262 -18.91 -14.05 -8.40
N ILE A 263 -18.18 -15.06 -7.92
CA ILE A 263 -18.55 -15.87 -6.76
C ILE A 263 -17.91 -15.21 -5.54
N ASP A 264 -18.74 -14.74 -4.59
CA ASP A 264 -18.29 -14.00 -3.40
C ASP A 264 -17.24 -14.79 -2.60
N GLU A 265 -17.41 -16.11 -2.48
CA GLU A 265 -16.47 -17.00 -1.79
C GLU A 265 -15.06 -16.99 -2.40
N GLN A 266 -14.94 -16.82 -3.72
CA GLN A 266 -13.65 -16.75 -4.39
C GLN A 266 -12.93 -15.40 -4.19
N LEU A 267 -13.67 -14.37 -3.77
CA LEU A 267 -13.15 -13.01 -3.54
C LEU A 267 -12.74 -12.75 -2.09
N LEU A 268 -13.09 -13.64 -1.15
CA LEU A 268 -12.92 -13.41 0.31
C LEU A 268 -11.51 -12.95 0.71
N ASP A 269 -10.49 -13.54 0.09
CA ASP A 269 -9.08 -13.28 0.38
C ASP A 269 -8.31 -12.72 -0.82
N ILE A 270 -9.01 -12.16 -1.82
CA ILE A 270 -8.38 -11.73 -3.07
C ILE A 270 -7.33 -10.65 -2.83
N ASP A 271 -7.59 -9.68 -1.96
CA ASP A 271 -6.65 -8.64 -1.55
C ASP A 271 -5.42 -9.21 -0.84
N VAL A 272 -5.59 -10.22 0.01
CA VAL A 272 -4.49 -10.94 0.66
C VAL A 272 -3.63 -11.66 -0.39
N GLN A 273 -4.24 -12.32 -1.37
CA GLN A 273 -3.50 -12.99 -2.45
C GLN A 273 -2.81 -12.00 -3.39
N THR A 274 -3.44 -10.86 -3.68
CA THR A 274 -2.82 -9.77 -4.44
C THR A 274 -1.65 -9.16 -3.67
N ALA A 275 -1.75 -9.01 -2.33
CA ALA A 275 -0.64 -8.54 -1.50
C ALA A 275 0.54 -9.52 -1.48
N LYS A 276 0.27 -10.83 -1.49
CA LYS A 276 1.31 -11.87 -1.66
C LYS A 276 1.98 -11.79 -3.04
N LEU A 277 1.21 -11.61 -4.10
CA LEU A 277 1.75 -11.42 -5.45
C LEU A 277 2.65 -10.18 -5.51
N HIS A 278 2.19 -9.06 -4.93
CA HIS A 278 2.98 -7.83 -4.79
C HIS A 278 4.28 -8.07 -4.02
N ALA A 279 4.25 -8.82 -2.92
CA ALA A 279 5.44 -9.17 -2.14
C ALA A 279 6.45 -9.98 -2.97
N TYR A 280 6.01 -11.03 -3.67
CA TYR A 280 6.89 -11.83 -4.52
C TYR A 280 7.47 -11.02 -5.68
N PHE A 281 6.65 -10.19 -6.32
CA PHE A 281 7.10 -9.28 -7.37
C PHE A 281 8.18 -8.34 -6.84
N GLY A 282 7.94 -7.74 -5.67
CA GLY A 282 8.91 -6.88 -4.98
C GLY A 282 10.22 -7.60 -4.68
N CYS A 283 10.17 -8.82 -4.13
CA CYS A 283 11.37 -9.60 -3.82
C CYS A 283 12.23 -9.89 -5.05
N ILE A 284 11.61 -10.29 -6.17
CA ILE A 284 12.34 -10.54 -7.42
C ILE A 284 13.01 -9.25 -7.91
N LEU A 285 12.30 -8.12 -7.86
CA LEU A 285 12.84 -6.83 -8.27
C LEU A 285 13.99 -6.37 -7.37
N MET A 286 13.88 -6.54 -6.04
CA MET A 286 14.97 -6.27 -5.09
C MET A 286 16.21 -7.11 -5.38
N ILE A 287 16.04 -8.42 -5.61
CA ILE A 287 17.15 -9.32 -5.98
C ILE A 287 17.78 -8.88 -7.30
N SER A 288 16.96 -8.51 -8.28
CA SER A 288 17.47 -8.03 -9.57
C SER A 288 18.25 -6.72 -9.46
N LEU A 289 17.91 -5.83 -8.52
CA LEU A 289 18.67 -4.60 -8.29
C LEU A 289 20.02 -4.90 -7.61
N LEU A 290 20.07 -5.88 -6.72
CA LEU A 290 21.31 -6.28 -6.03
C LEU A 290 22.30 -7.06 -6.92
N LEU A 291 21.80 -7.71 -7.98
CA LEU A 291 22.60 -8.49 -8.93
C LEU A 291 22.92 -7.71 -10.22
N LYS A 292 22.75 -6.39 -10.20
CA LYS A 292 23.04 -5.50 -11.33
C LYS A 292 24.53 -5.41 -11.59
#